data_AF-A0AAI9U5A0-F1
#
_entry.id   AF-A0AAI9U5A0-F1
#
_cell.length_a   1.000
_cell.length_b   1.000
_cell.length_c   1.000
_cell.angle_alpha   90.00
_cell.angle_beta   90.00
_cell.angle_gamma   90.00
#
_symmetry.space_group_name_H-M   'P 1'
#
loop_
_entity.id
_entity.type
_entity.pdbx_description
1 polymer ?
#
loop_
_entity_poly.entity_id
_entity_poly.type
_entity_poly.pdbx_seq_one_letter_code
_entity_poly.pdbx_strand_id
1 'polypeptide(L)'
;METKVVKVEAQGLGDFRAEGPERLSSWEIAYPASGASIAALRDAAEYLRSKDTPVAFPTETVYGLGADATRSGAVKGIYSAKGRPSDNPLISHVCDLDMLRSLLRSEKQTNGDAAKDPIPGIYKPLIEKFWPGPLTILLRNPEPSKLAPEVTAGLASFGVRMPSSPLALTLIKLAGVPLAAPSANASTKPSPTTAQHVLHDLEGRIELILDGGACQVGVESTVVDGLCDPPVVLRPGGVGMEELRACPGWEGVVKAYKDESEMGKATPRAPGMKYKHYSPKAKVVLYEWACEAGAEGIMAEDLQKALIQQNGDVTTTNGAGLGPLKIGIIRTRRWKIAGGLHHGALQVSKVHVDGATAANARDEAAYEVQEGELQDAEDKPMATILDIDLGDDIKGIAQGLFSALRDLDRRGASVIFVDGIDDGNDIAEAVMNRLRKAASEIRA
;
A
#
# COMPACT_ATOMS: atom_id res chain seq x y z
N MET A 1 -21.95 1.01 14.05
CA MET A 1 -21.59 -0.21 13.31
C MET A 1 -20.35 -0.77 13.99
N GLU A 2 -20.33 -2.04 14.39
CA GLU A 2 -19.18 -2.63 15.10
C GLU A 2 -18.24 -3.31 14.09
N THR A 3 -16.93 -3.05 14.19
CA THR A 3 -15.91 -3.64 13.31
C THR A 3 -15.34 -4.90 13.94
N LYS A 4 -15.36 -6.01 13.22
CA LYS A 4 -14.83 -7.30 13.68
C LYS A 4 -13.55 -7.67 12.92
N VAL A 5 -12.53 -8.07 13.67
CA VAL A 5 -11.30 -8.67 13.12
C VAL A 5 -11.42 -10.19 13.21
N VAL A 6 -11.32 -10.87 12.08
CA VAL A 6 -11.45 -12.32 11.97
C VAL A 6 -10.12 -12.90 11.50
N LYS A 7 -9.48 -13.69 12.36
CA LYS A 7 -8.21 -14.35 12.02
C LYS A 7 -8.43 -15.45 10.99
N VAL A 8 -7.60 -15.47 9.96
CA VAL A 8 -7.62 -16.43 8.86
C VAL A 8 -6.21 -16.92 8.61
N GLU A 9 -5.98 -18.21 8.82
CA GLU A 9 -4.70 -18.84 8.49
C GLU A 9 -4.60 -18.99 6.96
N ALA A 10 -3.55 -18.42 6.37
CA ALA A 10 -3.37 -18.36 4.91
C ALA A 10 -2.75 -19.63 4.30
N GLN A 11 -2.21 -20.54 5.13
CA GLN A 11 -1.52 -21.74 4.66
C GLN A 11 -2.51 -22.79 4.15
N GLY A 12 -2.20 -23.43 3.03
CA GLY A 12 -2.97 -24.56 2.49
C GLY A 12 -4.39 -24.21 2.05
N LEU A 13 -4.68 -22.96 1.70
CA LEU A 13 -6.03 -22.54 1.26
C LEU A 13 -6.36 -23.00 -0.17
N GLY A 14 -5.36 -23.21 -1.01
CA GLY A 14 -5.56 -23.57 -2.41
C GLY A 14 -4.28 -23.47 -3.22
N ASP A 15 -4.35 -23.95 -4.46
CA ASP A 15 -3.25 -23.98 -5.41
C ASP A 15 -3.80 -23.83 -6.85
N PHE A 16 -2.92 -23.49 -7.80
CA PHE A 16 -3.27 -23.57 -9.22
C PHE A 16 -3.11 -24.99 -9.76
N ARG A 17 -4.03 -25.41 -10.63
CA ARG A 17 -4.16 -26.80 -11.11
C ARG A 17 -3.08 -27.28 -12.10
N ALA A 18 -2.28 -26.40 -12.69
CA ALA A 18 -1.47 -26.75 -13.86
C ALA A 18 -0.03 -26.20 -13.80
N GLU A 19 0.92 -27.00 -14.31
CA GLU A 19 2.22 -26.51 -14.78
C GLU A 19 2.10 -26.09 -16.26
N GLY A 20 2.90 -25.12 -16.71
CA GLY A 20 2.93 -24.66 -18.12
C GLY A 20 2.00 -23.47 -18.43
N PRO A 21 1.63 -23.25 -19.71
CA PRO A 21 0.97 -22.02 -20.16
C PRO A 21 -0.44 -21.79 -19.60
N GLU A 22 -1.05 -22.80 -18.98
CA GLU A 22 -2.35 -22.72 -18.30
C GLU A 22 -2.22 -22.60 -16.77
N ARG A 23 -1.02 -22.36 -16.23
CA ARG A 23 -0.77 -22.37 -14.77
C ARG A 23 -1.60 -21.38 -13.94
N LEU A 24 -2.24 -20.39 -14.57
CA LEU A 24 -3.09 -19.41 -13.91
C LEU A 24 -4.56 -19.51 -14.32
N SER A 25 -4.96 -20.59 -15.01
CA SER A 25 -6.30 -20.74 -15.59
C SER A 25 -7.41 -20.77 -14.53
N SER A 26 -7.24 -21.62 -13.50
CA SER A 26 -8.17 -21.77 -12.38
C SER A 26 -7.42 -21.92 -11.05
N TRP A 27 -7.80 -21.10 -10.08
CA TRP A 27 -7.45 -21.29 -8.67
C TRP A 27 -8.36 -22.34 -8.05
N GLU A 28 -7.80 -23.35 -7.39
CA GLU A 28 -8.56 -24.39 -6.71
C GLU A 28 -8.39 -24.29 -5.21
N ILE A 29 -9.51 -24.38 -4.49
CA ILE A 29 -9.52 -24.36 -3.04
C ILE A 29 -9.22 -25.77 -2.54
N ALA A 30 -8.24 -25.90 -1.64
CA ALA A 30 -7.86 -27.20 -1.09
C ALA A 30 -9.01 -27.78 -0.22
N TYR A 31 -9.26 -29.09 -0.35
CA TYR A 31 -10.25 -29.84 0.43
C TYR A 31 -9.58 -30.72 1.51
N PRO A 32 -10.19 -30.92 2.70
CA PRO A 32 -11.62 -30.74 2.97
C PRO A 32 -11.96 -29.34 3.52
N ALA A 33 -12.96 -28.72 2.91
CA ALA A 33 -13.48 -27.39 3.20
C ALA A 33 -14.22 -27.27 4.55
N SER A 34 -13.56 -27.63 5.67
CA SER A 34 -14.12 -27.60 7.02
C SER A 34 -13.22 -26.95 8.08
N GLY A 35 -12.18 -26.22 7.69
CA GLY A 35 -11.38 -25.40 8.61
C GLY A 35 -12.05 -24.07 8.94
N ALA A 36 -11.82 -23.54 10.14
CA ALA A 36 -12.36 -22.24 10.58
C ALA A 36 -12.02 -21.10 9.61
N SER A 37 -10.81 -21.11 9.02
CA SER A 37 -10.37 -20.16 8.00
C SER A 37 -11.25 -20.18 6.74
N ILE A 38 -11.59 -21.37 6.22
CA ILE A 38 -12.45 -21.50 5.03
C ILE A 38 -13.89 -21.09 5.35
N ALA A 39 -14.39 -21.41 6.55
CA ALA A 39 -15.71 -20.97 6.99
C ALA A 39 -15.78 -19.43 7.06
N ALA A 40 -14.79 -18.79 7.68
CA ALA A 40 -14.68 -17.33 7.74
C ALA A 40 -14.61 -16.69 6.35
N LEU A 41 -13.86 -17.29 5.41
CA LEU A 41 -13.77 -16.81 4.03
C LEU A 41 -15.09 -17.00 3.26
N ARG A 42 -15.85 -18.06 3.53
CA ARG A 42 -17.19 -18.27 2.94
C ARG A 42 -18.18 -17.22 3.44
N ASP A 43 -18.16 -16.94 4.74
CA ASP A 43 -19.01 -15.90 5.34
C ASP A 43 -18.66 -14.53 4.77
N ALA A 44 -17.36 -14.22 4.64
CA ALA A 44 -16.89 -12.97 4.02
C ALA A 44 -17.26 -12.88 2.53
N ALA A 45 -17.19 -14.00 1.80
CA ALA A 45 -17.59 -14.06 0.39
C ALA A 45 -19.11 -13.81 0.21
N GLU A 46 -19.94 -14.40 1.07
CA GLU A 46 -21.38 -14.14 1.08
C GLU A 46 -21.69 -12.69 1.49
N TYR A 47 -20.93 -12.15 2.45
CA TYR A 47 -21.02 -10.75 2.85
C TYR A 47 -20.77 -9.83 1.65
N LEU A 48 -19.68 -10.04 0.91
CA LEU A 48 -19.32 -9.27 -0.28
C LEU A 48 -20.40 -9.33 -1.38
N ARG A 49 -21.07 -10.48 -1.53
CA ARG A 49 -22.16 -10.66 -2.50
C ARG A 49 -23.47 -10.01 -2.08
N SER A 50 -23.74 -9.87 -0.78
CA SER A 50 -25.05 -9.47 -0.25
C SER A 50 -25.10 -8.05 0.30
N LYS A 51 -23.96 -7.47 0.69
CA LYS A 51 -23.86 -6.14 1.30
C LYS A 51 -23.19 -5.13 0.35
N ASP A 52 -23.38 -3.84 0.66
CA ASP A 52 -22.68 -2.73 -0.02
C ASP A 52 -21.46 -2.24 0.79
N THR A 53 -21.32 -2.68 2.04
CA THR A 53 -20.17 -2.40 2.89
C THR A 53 -18.97 -3.25 2.49
N PRO A 54 -17.76 -2.69 2.38
CA PRO A 54 -16.58 -3.44 1.96
C PRO A 54 -15.99 -4.29 3.09
N VAL A 55 -15.18 -5.29 2.70
CA VAL A 55 -14.39 -6.15 3.59
C VAL A 55 -12.91 -5.85 3.40
N ALA A 56 -12.16 -5.69 4.49
CA ALA A 56 -10.71 -5.55 4.40
C ALA A 56 -10.02 -6.93 4.42
N PHE A 57 -8.99 -7.11 3.59
CA PHE A 57 -8.25 -8.38 3.50
C PHE A 57 -6.78 -8.16 3.10
N PRO A 58 -5.85 -9.03 3.53
CA PRO A 58 -4.43 -8.91 3.20
C PRO A 58 -4.12 -9.34 1.76
N THR A 59 -3.15 -8.66 1.16
CA THR A 59 -2.41 -9.12 -0.01
C THR A 59 -0.93 -9.25 0.34
N GLU A 60 -0.08 -9.69 -0.60
CA GLU A 60 1.37 -9.61 -0.45
C GLU A 60 1.87 -8.16 -0.39
N THR A 61 1.11 -7.20 -0.95
CA THR A 61 1.50 -5.78 -0.99
C THR A 61 1.08 -4.98 0.24
N VAL A 62 -0.22 -4.69 0.33
CA VAL A 62 -0.89 -3.95 1.40
C VAL A 62 -2.27 -4.56 1.60
N TYR A 63 -2.93 -4.28 2.73
CA TYR A 63 -4.34 -4.64 2.91
C TYR A 63 -5.21 -3.89 1.91
N GLY A 64 -6.11 -4.62 1.24
CA GLY A 64 -7.11 -4.10 0.32
C GLY A 64 -8.47 -3.94 0.99
N LEU A 65 -9.24 -2.95 0.58
CA LEU A 65 -10.63 -2.75 0.98
C LEU A 65 -11.57 -3.17 -0.14
N GLY A 66 -11.99 -4.43 -0.13
CA GLY A 66 -12.72 -5.07 -1.22
C GLY A 66 -14.22 -4.88 -1.18
N ALA A 67 -14.82 -4.68 -2.35
CA ALA A 67 -16.24 -4.87 -2.59
C ALA A 67 -16.44 -5.48 -3.99
N ASP A 68 -17.61 -6.06 -4.25
CA ASP A 68 -17.97 -6.60 -5.56
C ASP A 68 -17.84 -5.51 -6.64
N ALA A 69 -16.92 -5.70 -7.58
CA ALA A 69 -16.62 -4.71 -8.62
C ALA A 69 -17.74 -4.55 -9.65
N THR A 70 -18.74 -5.43 -9.65
CA THR A 70 -19.88 -5.43 -10.56
C THR A 70 -21.10 -4.71 -9.99
N ARG A 71 -21.08 -4.36 -8.69
CA ARG A 71 -22.20 -3.72 -7.98
C ARG A 71 -21.88 -2.27 -7.60
N SER A 72 -22.59 -1.31 -8.20
CA SER A 72 -22.40 0.12 -7.91
C SER A 72 -22.57 0.48 -6.44
N GLY A 73 -23.54 -0.11 -5.74
CA GLY A 73 -23.74 0.13 -4.29
C GLY A 73 -22.49 -0.26 -3.49
N ALA A 74 -21.94 -1.44 -3.77
CA ALA A 74 -20.77 -1.99 -3.12
C ALA A 74 -19.51 -1.15 -3.39
N VAL A 75 -19.30 -0.75 -4.66
CA VAL A 75 -18.17 0.11 -5.02
C VAL A 75 -18.28 1.50 -4.38
N LYS A 76 -19.48 2.09 -4.31
CA LYS A 76 -19.71 3.34 -3.55
C LYS A 76 -19.42 3.19 -2.06
N GLY A 77 -19.68 2.02 -1.48
CA GLY A 77 -19.30 1.68 -0.11
C GLY A 77 -17.81 1.86 0.17
N ILE A 78 -16.94 1.50 -0.79
CA ILE A 78 -15.48 1.72 -0.69
C ILE A 78 -15.17 3.22 -0.60
N TYR A 79 -15.73 4.03 -1.51
CA TYR A 79 -15.48 5.47 -1.51
C TYR A 79 -15.96 6.14 -0.22
N SER A 80 -17.15 5.75 0.25
CA SER A 80 -17.74 6.23 1.50
C SER A 80 -16.89 5.88 2.72
N ALA A 81 -16.53 4.61 2.91
CA ALA A 81 -15.74 4.16 4.05
C ALA A 81 -14.37 4.87 4.13
N LYS A 82 -13.73 5.09 2.98
CA LYS A 82 -12.41 5.73 2.90
C LYS A 82 -12.47 7.26 2.97
N GLY A 83 -13.60 7.87 2.63
CA GLY A 83 -13.64 9.30 2.27
C GLY A 83 -12.79 9.60 1.02
N ARG A 84 -12.83 8.71 0.02
CA ARG A 84 -12.04 8.81 -1.21
C ARG A 84 -12.79 9.61 -2.28
N PRO A 85 -12.14 10.50 -3.05
CA PRO A 85 -12.74 11.14 -4.22
C PRO A 85 -13.19 10.13 -5.28
N SER A 86 -14.38 10.32 -5.85
CA SER A 86 -15.00 9.39 -6.81
C SER A 86 -14.38 9.41 -8.21
N ASP A 87 -13.51 10.38 -8.51
CA ASP A 87 -12.76 10.50 -9.77
C ASP A 87 -11.44 9.69 -9.76
N ASN A 88 -11.15 8.97 -8.67
CA ASN A 88 -9.93 8.18 -8.52
C ASN A 88 -10.24 6.68 -8.69
N PRO A 89 -9.91 6.09 -9.86
CA PRO A 89 -10.32 4.73 -10.22
C PRO A 89 -9.81 3.68 -9.23
N LEU A 90 -10.39 2.49 -9.27
CA LEU A 90 -10.04 1.35 -8.42
C LEU A 90 -9.40 0.22 -9.24
N ILE A 91 -8.60 -0.61 -8.58
CA ILE A 91 -8.03 -1.82 -9.18
C ILE A 91 -8.96 -2.99 -8.86
N SER A 92 -9.40 -3.71 -9.89
CA SER A 92 -10.12 -4.96 -9.76
C SER A 92 -9.15 -6.11 -9.51
N HIS A 93 -9.48 -6.96 -8.56
CA HIS A 93 -8.71 -8.16 -8.22
C HIS A 93 -9.47 -9.38 -8.72
N VAL A 94 -8.74 -10.30 -9.37
CA VAL A 94 -9.24 -11.58 -9.89
C VAL A 94 -8.50 -12.75 -9.24
N CYS A 95 -9.14 -13.91 -9.14
CA CYS A 95 -8.50 -15.12 -8.61
C CYS A 95 -7.76 -15.93 -9.68
N ASP A 96 -8.17 -15.82 -10.95
CA ASP A 96 -7.64 -16.63 -12.03
C ASP A 96 -7.87 -15.96 -13.41
N LEU A 97 -7.24 -16.50 -14.46
CA LEU A 97 -7.34 -15.97 -15.82
C LEU A 97 -8.73 -16.21 -16.42
N ASP A 98 -9.46 -17.23 -15.99
CA ASP A 98 -10.82 -17.47 -16.47
C ASP A 98 -11.78 -16.37 -16.01
N MET A 99 -11.66 -15.91 -14.76
CA MET A 99 -12.36 -14.73 -14.27
C MET A 99 -11.98 -13.48 -15.06
N LEU A 100 -10.69 -13.24 -15.33
CA LEU A 100 -10.25 -12.10 -16.15
C LEU A 100 -10.83 -12.16 -17.57
N ARG A 101 -10.75 -13.31 -18.23
CA ARG A 101 -11.32 -13.51 -19.58
C ARG A 101 -12.82 -13.28 -19.58
N SER A 102 -13.53 -13.73 -18.54
CA SER A 102 -14.95 -13.45 -18.38
C SER A 102 -15.22 -11.94 -18.35
N LEU A 103 -14.41 -11.14 -17.67
CA LEU A 103 -14.57 -9.68 -17.66
C LEU A 103 -14.31 -9.02 -19.02
N LEU A 104 -13.38 -9.56 -19.82
CA LEU A 104 -13.00 -8.98 -21.10
C LEU A 104 -13.91 -9.38 -22.27
N ARG A 105 -14.63 -10.51 -22.17
CA ARG A 105 -15.53 -10.97 -23.23
C ARG A 105 -16.79 -10.09 -23.26
N SER A 106 -17.00 -9.43 -24.39
CA SER A 106 -18.26 -8.74 -24.72
C SER A 106 -19.31 -9.75 -25.22
N GLU A 107 -20.58 -9.52 -24.91
CA GLU A 107 -21.72 -10.32 -25.40
C GLU A 107 -21.85 -10.32 -26.94
N LYS A 108 -21.17 -9.39 -27.63
CA LYS A 108 -21.19 -9.28 -29.10
C LYS A 108 -20.15 -10.16 -29.81
N GLN A 109 -19.33 -10.94 -29.09
CA GLN A 109 -18.38 -11.86 -29.71
C GLN A 109 -19.15 -13.01 -30.40
N THR A 110 -19.07 -13.06 -31.73
CA THR A 110 -19.69 -14.13 -32.54
C THR A 110 -18.89 -15.44 -32.42
N ASN A 111 -19.51 -16.58 -32.74
CA ASN A 111 -18.91 -17.93 -32.61
C ASN A 111 -17.54 -18.10 -33.32
N GLY A 112 -17.13 -17.20 -34.22
CA GLY A 112 -15.80 -17.19 -34.86
C GLY A 112 -14.68 -16.50 -34.05
N ASP A 113 -15.01 -15.57 -33.16
CA ASP A 113 -14.04 -14.83 -32.31
C ASP A 113 -13.78 -15.52 -30.96
N ALA A 114 -14.63 -16.49 -30.59
CA ALA A 114 -14.58 -17.17 -29.30
C ALA A 114 -13.23 -17.87 -29.01
N ALA A 115 -12.49 -18.23 -30.06
CA ALA A 115 -11.20 -18.91 -30.00
C ALA A 115 -10.00 -18.02 -29.65
N LYS A 116 -10.11 -16.69 -29.77
CA LYS A 116 -8.97 -15.78 -29.49
C LYS A 116 -8.99 -15.34 -28.03
N ASP A 117 -7.86 -15.52 -27.33
CA ASP A 117 -7.70 -15.03 -25.96
C ASP A 117 -7.90 -13.50 -25.93
N PRO A 118 -8.88 -12.97 -25.15
CA PRO A 118 -9.17 -11.53 -25.13
C PRO A 118 -8.08 -10.71 -24.42
N ILE A 119 -7.13 -11.35 -23.72
CA ILE A 119 -6.02 -10.67 -23.09
C ILE A 119 -5.03 -10.18 -24.17
N PRO A 120 -4.72 -8.87 -24.26
CA PRO A 120 -3.78 -8.34 -25.24
C PRO A 120 -2.40 -9.00 -25.15
N GLY A 121 -1.81 -9.33 -26.31
CA GLY A 121 -0.55 -10.07 -26.39
C GLY A 121 0.61 -9.41 -25.65
N ILE A 122 0.65 -8.07 -25.60
CA ILE A 122 1.65 -7.28 -24.88
C ILE A 122 1.75 -7.64 -23.39
N TYR A 123 0.66 -8.09 -22.77
CA TYR A 123 0.64 -8.43 -21.34
C TYR A 123 1.00 -9.87 -21.04
N LYS A 124 1.04 -10.77 -22.04
CA LYS A 124 1.29 -12.19 -21.79
C LYS A 124 2.63 -12.45 -21.09
N PRO A 125 3.77 -11.84 -21.52
CA PRO A 125 5.04 -12.07 -20.84
C PRO A 125 5.06 -11.53 -19.40
N LEU A 126 4.33 -10.44 -19.15
CA LEU A 126 4.22 -9.89 -17.79
C LEU A 126 3.36 -10.76 -16.88
N ILE A 127 2.23 -11.26 -17.37
CA ILE A 127 1.35 -12.18 -16.62
C ILE A 127 2.12 -13.46 -16.31
N GLU A 128 2.83 -14.02 -17.28
CA GLU A 128 3.61 -15.23 -17.11
C GLU A 128 4.75 -15.08 -16.10
N LYS A 129 5.36 -13.90 -16.00
CA LYS A 129 6.48 -13.67 -15.06
C LYS A 129 6.02 -13.21 -13.68
N PHE A 130 5.01 -12.35 -13.60
CA PHE A 130 4.71 -11.59 -12.37
C PHE A 130 3.34 -11.89 -11.76
N TRP A 131 2.49 -12.73 -12.38
CA TRP A 131 1.22 -13.16 -11.77
C TRP A 131 1.25 -14.59 -11.23
N PRO A 132 0.59 -14.87 -10.09
CA PRO A 132 0.05 -13.88 -9.16
C PRO A 132 1.17 -13.04 -8.54
N GLY A 133 0.92 -11.77 -8.26
CA GLY A 133 1.97 -10.92 -7.72
C GLY A 133 1.69 -9.41 -7.78
N PRO A 134 2.73 -8.60 -7.47
CA PRO A 134 2.60 -7.17 -7.24
C PRO A 134 2.59 -6.36 -8.55
N LEU A 135 1.96 -6.88 -9.61
CA LEU A 135 1.79 -6.21 -10.89
C LEU A 135 0.31 -5.94 -11.18
N THR A 136 -0.01 -4.72 -11.57
CA THR A 136 -1.31 -4.30 -12.10
C THR A 136 -1.16 -3.89 -13.55
N ILE A 137 -2.00 -4.43 -14.42
CA ILE A 137 -2.05 -4.08 -15.84
C ILE A 137 -3.31 -3.26 -16.14
N LEU A 138 -3.22 -2.34 -17.10
CA LEU A 138 -4.37 -1.59 -17.61
C LEU A 138 -4.99 -2.25 -18.84
N LEU A 139 -6.29 -2.50 -18.80
CA LEU A 139 -7.02 -3.10 -19.91
C LEU A 139 -8.13 -2.15 -20.37
N ARG A 140 -8.47 -2.21 -21.66
CA ARG A 140 -9.66 -1.53 -22.17
C ARG A 140 -10.89 -2.14 -21.50
N ASN A 141 -11.79 -1.29 -21.04
CA ASN A 141 -13.06 -1.72 -20.50
C ASN A 141 -14.00 -2.10 -21.67
N PRO A 142 -14.54 -3.32 -21.73
CA PRO A 142 -15.48 -3.70 -22.78
C PRO A 142 -16.79 -2.92 -22.70
N GLU A 143 -17.48 -2.81 -23.83
CA GLU A 143 -18.82 -2.23 -23.93
C GLU A 143 -19.82 -3.30 -24.41
N PRO A 144 -20.90 -3.61 -23.64
CA PRO A 144 -21.20 -3.06 -22.32
C PRO A 144 -20.23 -3.55 -21.23
N SER A 145 -19.94 -2.68 -20.26
CA SER A 145 -19.08 -2.99 -19.11
C SER A 145 -19.78 -3.93 -18.13
N LYS A 146 -19.06 -4.96 -17.66
CA LYS A 146 -19.49 -5.80 -16.52
C LYS A 146 -19.15 -5.17 -15.17
N LEU A 147 -18.23 -4.21 -15.16
CA LEU A 147 -17.84 -3.48 -13.96
C LEU A 147 -18.80 -2.33 -13.70
N ALA A 148 -19.03 -2.05 -12.43
CA ALA A 148 -19.72 -0.84 -12.01
C ALA A 148 -18.93 0.41 -12.48
N PRO A 149 -19.62 1.48 -12.95
CA PRO A 149 -18.97 2.67 -13.51
C PRO A 149 -18.02 3.36 -12.51
N GLU A 150 -18.29 3.24 -11.21
CA GLU A 150 -17.46 3.79 -10.15
C GLU A 150 -16.08 3.11 -10.03
N VAL A 151 -15.88 1.92 -10.62
CA VAL A 151 -14.58 1.25 -10.67
C VAL A 151 -13.63 1.99 -11.60
N THR A 152 -14.10 2.36 -12.80
CA THR A 152 -13.28 3.04 -13.81
C THR A 152 -13.29 4.55 -13.65
N ALA A 153 -14.19 5.11 -12.84
CA ALA A 153 -14.39 6.55 -12.68
C ALA A 153 -14.61 7.26 -14.04
N GLY A 154 -15.31 6.59 -14.96
CA GLY A 154 -15.61 7.11 -16.31
C GLY A 154 -14.49 6.92 -17.33
N LEU A 155 -13.39 6.24 -16.98
CA LEU A 155 -12.32 5.92 -17.92
C LEU A 155 -12.70 4.76 -18.84
N ALA A 156 -12.17 4.78 -20.07
CA ALA A 156 -12.28 3.70 -21.05
C ALA A 156 -11.36 2.50 -20.73
N SER A 157 -10.58 2.58 -19.65
CA SER A 157 -9.69 1.53 -19.18
C SER A 157 -9.88 1.27 -17.69
N PHE A 158 -9.53 0.07 -17.24
CA PHE A 158 -9.53 -0.32 -15.84
C PHE A 158 -8.24 -1.05 -15.47
N GLY A 159 -7.81 -0.89 -14.22
CA GLY A 159 -6.67 -1.63 -13.69
C GLY A 159 -7.10 -2.98 -13.15
N VAL A 160 -6.35 -4.04 -13.46
CA VAL A 160 -6.59 -5.38 -12.93
C VAL A 160 -5.32 -6.02 -12.39
N ARG A 161 -5.48 -6.85 -11.36
CA ARG A 161 -4.40 -7.59 -10.71
C ARG A 161 -4.85 -8.97 -10.24
N MET A 162 -3.95 -9.93 -10.29
CA MET A 162 -4.07 -11.22 -9.58
C MET A 162 -3.12 -11.20 -8.38
N PRO A 163 -3.60 -11.04 -7.13
CA PRO A 163 -2.73 -10.90 -5.96
C PRO A 163 -2.05 -12.23 -5.61
N SER A 164 -0.78 -12.19 -5.19
CA SER A 164 -0.07 -13.36 -4.65
C SER A 164 -0.39 -13.59 -3.17
N SER A 165 -1.67 -13.72 -2.85
CA SER A 165 -2.15 -14.01 -1.50
C SER A 165 -3.18 -15.15 -1.59
N PRO A 166 -2.86 -16.36 -1.07
CA PRO A 166 -3.81 -17.48 -1.05
C PRO A 166 -5.14 -17.11 -0.38
N LEU A 167 -5.10 -16.27 0.66
CA LEU A 167 -6.29 -15.73 1.31
C LEU A 167 -7.12 -14.89 0.33
N ALA A 168 -6.50 -13.94 -0.36
CA ALA A 168 -7.19 -13.07 -1.33
C ALA A 168 -7.74 -13.89 -2.51
N LEU A 169 -6.94 -14.79 -3.09
CA LEU A 169 -7.36 -15.65 -4.20
C LEU A 169 -8.56 -16.52 -3.81
N THR A 170 -8.51 -17.15 -2.63
CA THR A 170 -9.61 -17.97 -2.12
C THR A 170 -10.85 -17.14 -1.79
N LEU A 171 -10.70 -15.94 -1.22
CA LEU A 171 -11.82 -15.02 -0.98
C LEU A 171 -12.52 -14.65 -2.30
N ILE A 172 -11.76 -14.25 -3.32
CA ILE A 172 -12.28 -13.87 -4.64
C ILE A 172 -12.94 -15.08 -5.32
N LYS A 173 -12.33 -16.27 -5.24
CA LYS A 173 -12.89 -17.51 -5.80
C LYS A 173 -14.21 -17.88 -5.13
N LEU A 174 -14.29 -17.81 -3.79
CA LEU A 174 -15.51 -18.08 -3.03
C LEU A 174 -16.59 -17.02 -3.28
N ALA A 175 -16.20 -15.75 -3.47
CA ALA A 175 -17.12 -14.67 -3.80
C ALA A 175 -17.74 -14.88 -5.19
N GLY A 176 -16.97 -15.44 -6.13
CA GLY A 176 -17.40 -15.70 -7.51
C GLY A 176 -17.46 -14.45 -8.38
N VAL A 177 -16.94 -13.33 -7.90
CA VAL A 177 -16.95 -12.00 -8.54
C VAL A 177 -15.59 -11.33 -8.37
N PRO A 178 -15.15 -10.48 -9.30
CA PRO A 178 -13.95 -9.66 -9.08
C PRO A 178 -14.18 -8.67 -7.95
N LEU A 179 -13.13 -8.38 -7.18
CA LEU A 179 -13.19 -7.43 -6.08
C LEU A 179 -12.48 -6.13 -6.44
N ALA A 180 -13.20 -5.00 -6.47
CA ALA A 180 -12.58 -3.69 -6.53
C ALA A 180 -11.97 -3.41 -5.15
N ALA A 181 -10.65 -3.20 -5.09
CA ALA A 181 -9.97 -3.05 -3.80
C ALA A 181 -8.80 -2.04 -3.87
N PRO A 182 -9.00 -0.78 -3.46
CA PRO A 182 -7.89 0.11 -3.11
C PRO A 182 -7.28 -0.32 -1.76
N SER A 183 -6.19 0.32 -1.35
CA SER A 183 -5.60 0.14 -0.01
C SER A 183 -6.63 0.40 1.11
N ALA A 184 -6.56 -0.31 2.23
CA ALA A 184 -7.58 -0.28 3.29
C ALA A 184 -7.36 0.80 4.37
N ASN A 185 -6.88 1.98 3.98
CA ASN A 185 -6.69 3.13 4.87
C ASN A 185 -7.76 4.20 4.66
N ALA A 186 -7.95 5.08 5.63
CA ALA A 186 -8.63 6.35 5.39
C ALA A 186 -7.85 7.16 4.34
N SER A 187 -8.55 7.93 3.50
CA SER A 187 -7.90 8.75 2.47
C SER A 187 -6.77 9.60 3.06
N THR A 188 -5.72 9.84 2.25
CA THR A 188 -4.45 10.53 2.58
C THR A 188 -3.49 9.83 3.56
N LYS A 189 -3.96 8.96 4.46
CA LYS A 189 -3.07 8.22 5.39
C LYS A 189 -2.12 7.22 4.67
N PRO A 190 -1.02 6.80 5.32
CA PRO A 190 -0.15 5.71 4.83
C PRO A 190 -0.94 4.44 4.50
N SER A 191 -0.44 3.56 3.63
CA SER A 191 -1.14 2.29 3.35
C SER A 191 -1.06 1.33 4.54
N PRO A 192 -2.06 0.46 4.76
CA PRO A 192 -2.04 -0.49 5.86
C PRO A 192 -1.35 -1.79 5.44
N THR A 193 -0.38 -2.23 6.22
CA THR A 193 0.34 -3.51 6.05
C THR A 193 -0.07 -4.58 7.07
N THR A 194 -0.97 -4.26 8.01
CA THR A 194 -1.48 -5.17 9.05
C THR A 194 -2.97 -4.93 9.26
N ALA A 195 -3.69 -5.91 9.82
CA ALA A 195 -5.11 -5.76 10.18
C ALA A 195 -5.33 -4.63 11.18
N GLN A 196 -4.39 -4.41 12.09
CA GLN A 196 -4.48 -3.33 13.06
C GLN A 196 -4.40 -1.94 12.41
N HIS A 197 -3.57 -1.77 11.39
CA HIS A 197 -3.55 -0.51 10.62
C HIS A 197 -4.91 -0.22 9.97
N VAL A 198 -5.60 -1.26 9.51
CA VAL A 198 -6.95 -1.15 8.97
C VAL A 198 -7.94 -0.78 10.06
N LEU A 199 -7.92 -1.49 11.20
CA LEU A 199 -8.82 -1.25 12.32
C LEU A 199 -8.71 0.20 12.80
N HIS A 200 -7.49 0.68 13.06
CA HIS A 200 -7.23 2.06 13.48
C HIS A 200 -7.81 3.11 12.51
N ASP A 201 -7.83 2.84 11.21
CA ASP A 201 -8.29 3.80 10.22
C ASP A 201 -9.78 3.71 9.90
N LEU A 202 -10.35 2.51 9.94
CA LEU A 202 -11.68 2.21 9.41
C LEU A 202 -12.64 1.63 10.46
N GLU A 203 -12.27 1.58 11.73
CA GLU A 203 -13.17 1.23 12.83
C GLU A 203 -14.45 2.07 12.77
N GLY A 204 -15.59 1.39 12.90
CA GLY A 204 -16.92 1.98 12.81
C GLY A 204 -17.36 2.32 11.38
N ARG A 205 -16.49 2.18 10.37
CA ARG A 205 -16.78 2.44 8.95
C ARG A 205 -16.91 1.17 8.11
N ILE A 206 -16.32 0.06 8.55
CA ILE A 206 -16.42 -1.27 7.93
C ILE A 206 -16.75 -2.33 8.99
N GLU A 207 -17.43 -3.41 8.62
CA GLU A 207 -17.87 -4.42 9.61
C GLU A 207 -16.87 -5.56 9.76
N LEU A 208 -16.07 -5.82 8.73
CA LEU A 208 -15.24 -7.02 8.66
C LEU A 208 -13.82 -6.72 8.16
N ILE A 209 -12.84 -7.19 8.94
CA ILE A 209 -11.42 -7.22 8.62
C ILE A 209 -10.98 -8.68 8.71
N LEU A 210 -10.49 -9.24 7.61
CA LEU A 210 -9.83 -10.53 7.60
C LEU A 210 -8.37 -10.33 7.97
N ASP A 211 -7.91 -10.98 9.03
CA ASP A 211 -6.53 -10.90 9.51
C ASP A 211 -5.75 -12.15 9.11
N GLY A 212 -4.88 -12.00 8.11
CA GLY A 212 -3.95 -13.04 7.67
C GLY A 212 -2.48 -12.71 7.96
N GLY A 213 -2.20 -11.80 8.90
CA GLY A 213 -0.84 -11.36 9.22
C GLY A 213 -0.30 -10.22 8.35
N ALA A 214 0.97 -9.85 8.58
CA ALA A 214 1.58 -8.71 7.91
C ALA A 214 1.85 -8.95 6.42
N CYS A 215 1.75 -7.88 5.61
CA CYS A 215 2.10 -7.92 4.20
C CYS A 215 3.62 -8.04 3.97
N GLN A 216 4.02 -8.80 2.94
CA GLN A 216 5.42 -9.14 2.68
C GLN A 216 6.19 -8.13 1.82
N VAL A 217 5.52 -7.29 1.02
CA VAL A 217 6.20 -6.31 0.14
C VAL A 217 6.19 -4.92 0.77
N GLY A 218 5.11 -4.54 1.45
CA GLY A 218 5.00 -3.25 2.15
C GLY A 218 4.74 -2.03 1.27
N VAL A 219 4.99 -2.11 -0.04
CA VAL A 219 4.58 -1.12 -1.05
C VAL A 219 3.51 -1.69 -1.99
N GLU A 220 2.72 -0.83 -2.63
CA GLU A 220 1.67 -1.29 -3.54
C GLU A 220 2.22 -1.86 -4.86
N SER A 221 1.33 -2.46 -5.65
CA SER A 221 1.67 -2.99 -6.97
C SER A 221 2.20 -1.93 -7.94
N THR A 222 3.15 -2.36 -8.77
CA THR A 222 3.54 -1.61 -9.97
C THR A 222 2.35 -1.56 -10.92
N VAL A 223 2.02 -0.38 -11.45
CA VAL A 223 0.92 -0.21 -12.41
C VAL A 223 1.51 0.12 -13.78
N VAL A 224 1.20 -0.72 -14.75
CA VAL A 224 1.70 -0.60 -16.12
C VAL A 224 0.57 -0.42 -17.14
N ASP A 225 0.89 0.33 -18.19
CA ASP A 225 0.03 0.59 -19.33
C ASP A 225 0.73 0.21 -20.63
N GLY A 226 0.34 -0.92 -21.19
CA GLY A 226 0.69 -1.38 -22.53
C GLY A 226 -0.40 -1.09 -23.58
N LEU A 227 -1.36 -0.21 -23.29
CA LEU A 227 -2.33 0.28 -24.28
C LEU A 227 -1.76 1.43 -25.13
N CYS A 228 -0.60 1.97 -24.77
CA CYS A 228 0.17 2.97 -25.49
C CYS A 228 1.51 2.40 -25.98
N ASP A 229 2.14 3.14 -26.90
CA ASP A 229 3.45 2.82 -27.47
C ASP A 229 4.34 4.08 -27.40
N PRO A 230 5.50 4.06 -26.71
CA PRO A 230 6.00 2.94 -25.89
C PRO A 230 5.11 2.67 -24.66
N PRO A 231 5.12 1.43 -24.11
CA PRO A 231 4.45 1.14 -22.84
C PRO A 231 4.98 2.02 -21.71
N VAL A 232 4.16 2.23 -20.67
CA VAL A 232 4.55 3.08 -19.54
C VAL A 232 4.30 2.46 -18.17
N VAL A 233 5.15 2.83 -17.21
CA VAL A 233 4.91 2.63 -15.77
C VAL A 233 4.21 3.87 -15.23
N LEU A 234 2.95 3.70 -14.82
CA LEU A 234 2.14 4.76 -14.21
C LEU A 234 2.41 4.90 -12.71
N ARG A 235 2.77 3.80 -12.04
CA ARG A 235 3.09 3.79 -10.61
C ARG A 235 4.19 2.77 -10.33
N PRO A 236 5.33 3.17 -9.73
CA PRO A 236 6.33 2.23 -9.24
C PRO A 236 5.80 1.47 -8.01
N GLY A 237 6.25 0.23 -7.86
CA GLY A 237 5.77 -0.71 -6.83
C GLY A 237 6.65 -1.96 -6.75
N GLY A 238 6.06 -3.10 -6.40
CA GLY A 238 6.80 -4.34 -6.15
C GLY A 238 7.43 -5.04 -7.37
N VAL A 239 7.24 -4.54 -8.60
CA VAL A 239 7.93 -5.01 -9.82
C VAL A 239 8.76 -3.90 -10.42
N GLY A 240 10.01 -4.22 -10.72
CA GLY A 240 11.01 -3.26 -11.17
C GLY A 240 11.01 -2.87 -12.63
N MET A 241 11.61 -1.71 -12.93
CA MET A 241 11.75 -1.16 -14.27
C MET A 241 12.62 -2.07 -15.15
N GLU A 242 13.74 -2.55 -14.61
CA GLU A 242 14.65 -3.45 -15.34
C GLU A 242 14.03 -4.84 -15.51
N GLU A 243 13.28 -5.31 -14.51
CA GLU A 243 12.54 -6.57 -14.61
C GLU A 243 11.46 -6.54 -15.70
N LEU A 244 10.80 -5.38 -15.89
CA LEU A 244 9.84 -5.13 -16.97
C LEU A 244 10.53 -5.07 -18.33
N ARG A 245 11.66 -4.35 -18.46
CA ARG A 245 12.42 -4.24 -19.72
C ARG A 245 12.95 -5.58 -20.21
N ALA A 246 13.19 -6.52 -19.32
CA ALA A 246 13.58 -7.88 -19.66
C ALA A 246 12.44 -8.72 -20.28
N CYS A 247 11.21 -8.21 -20.33
CA CYS A 247 10.07 -8.91 -20.91
C CYS A 247 9.87 -8.53 -22.39
N PRO A 248 9.58 -9.50 -23.28
CA PRO A 248 9.28 -9.23 -24.69
C PRO A 248 8.18 -8.18 -24.88
N GLY A 249 8.46 -7.16 -25.71
CA GLY A 249 7.56 -6.05 -26.01
C GLY A 249 7.59 -4.91 -24.97
N TRP A 250 8.33 -5.06 -23.88
CA TRP A 250 8.49 -4.05 -22.82
C TRP A 250 9.89 -3.46 -22.78
N GLU A 251 10.77 -3.77 -23.73
CA GLU A 251 12.16 -3.29 -23.75
C GLU A 251 12.25 -1.75 -23.74
N GLY A 252 11.27 -1.10 -24.38
CA GLY A 252 11.14 0.36 -24.46
C GLY A 252 10.31 1.01 -23.35
N VAL A 253 9.92 0.30 -22.29
CA VAL A 253 9.01 0.86 -21.27
C VAL A 253 9.65 2.07 -20.55
N VAL A 254 8.85 3.13 -20.41
CA VAL A 254 9.26 4.41 -19.80
C VAL A 254 8.42 4.78 -18.57
N LYS A 255 8.90 5.74 -17.80
CA LYS A 255 8.23 6.24 -16.59
C LYS A 255 7.30 7.39 -16.96
N ALA A 256 6.00 7.26 -16.67
CA ALA A 256 5.00 8.29 -16.97
C ALA A 256 4.75 9.27 -15.82
N TYR A 257 5.39 9.09 -14.66
CA TYR A 257 5.13 9.91 -13.48
C TYR A 257 5.82 11.29 -13.48
N LYS A 258 6.45 11.71 -14.59
CA LYS A 258 7.13 13.01 -14.69
C LYS A 258 6.34 14.14 -15.36
N ASP A 259 5.17 13.88 -15.95
CA ASP A 259 4.49 14.92 -16.75
C ASP A 259 2.99 15.10 -16.40
N GLU A 260 2.64 16.36 -16.10
CA GLU A 260 1.31 17.01 -16.13
C GLU A 260 0.20 16.55 -15.16
N SER A 261 0.12 15.29 -14.72
CA SER A 261 -0.96 14.86 -13.80
C SER A 261 -0.75 15.33 -12.35
N GLU A 262 0.51 15.52 -11.94
CA GLU A 262 0.89 16.06 -10.62
C GLU A 262 0.49 17.54 -10.47
N MET A 263 0.31 18.26 -11.59
CA MET A 263 -0.17 19.66 -11.61
C MET A 263 -1.70 19.80 -11.47
N GLY A 264 -2.42 18.70 -11.18
CA GLY A 264 -3.84 18.71 -10.82
C GLY A 264 -4.83 18.97 -11.97
N LYS A 265 -4.36 19.09 -13.22
CA LYS A 265 -5.21 19.42 -14.38
C LYS A 265 -5.80 18.22 -15.12
N ALA A 266 -5.29 17.00 -14.92
CA ALA A 266 -5.74 15.79 -15.63
C ALA A 266 -6.37 14.73 -14.71
N THR A 267 -7.35 13.99 -15.22
CA THR A 267 -7.98 12.84 -14.54
C THR A 267 -6.95 11.70 -14.39
N PRO A 268 -6.76 11.12 -13.19
CA PRO A 268 -5.75 10.09 -12.98
C PRO A 268 -6.13 8.80 -13.72
N ARG A 269 -5.19 8.27 -14.53
CA ARG A 269 -5.39 7.01 -15.28
C ARG A 269 -5.31 5.76 -14.38
N ALA A 270 -4.66 5.90 -13.22
CA ALA A 270 -4.48 4.85 -12.23
C ALA A 270 -4.46 5.44 -10.80
N PRO A 271 -4.70 4.62 -9.77
CA PRO A 271 -4.57 5.06 -8.38
C PRO A 271 -3.15 5.58 -8.08
N GLY A 272 -3.05 6.63 -7.25
CA GLY A 272 -1.76 7.11 -6.74
C GLY A 272 -1.10 8.23 -7.56
N MET A 273 -1.78 8.81 -8.55
CA MET A 273 -1.20 9.79 -9.50
C MET A 273 -1.52 11.28 -9.24
N LYS A 274 -2.60 11.62 -8.52
CA LYS A 274 -3.12 13.01 -8.43
C LYS A 274 -3.12 13.60 -7.02
N TYR A 275 -3.41 12.81 -5.99
CA TYR A 275 -3.61 13.30 -4.62
C TYR A 275 -2.36 13.07 -3.78
N LYS A 276 -2.14 13.91 -2.75
CA LYS A 276 -1.19 13.60 -1.68
C LYS A 276 -1.63 12.29 -1.02
N HIS A 277 -0.90 11.25 -1.33
CA HIS A 277 -1.05 9.93 -0.74
C HIS A 277 0.09 9.75 0.26
N TYR A 278 -0.16 9.01 1.35
CA TYR A 278 0.86 8.53 2.28
C TYR A 278 1.41 9.55 3.29
N SER A 279 0.75 10.69 3.49
CA SER A 279 1.21 11.68 4.47
C SER A 279 0.68 11.33 5.87
N PRO A 280 1.56 11.16 6.88
CA PRO A 280 1.12 11.22 8.28
C PRO A 280 0.62 12.64 8.61
N LYS A 281 0.04 12.84 9.81
CA LYS A 281 -0.29 14.18 10.30
C LYS A 281 0.98 14.95 10.63
N ALA A 282 1.99 14.25 11.14
CA ALA A 282 3.32 14.80 11.35
C ALA A 282 3.93 15.35 10.05
N LYS A 283 4.68 16.45 10.16
CA LYS A 283 5.44 17.00 9.03
C LYS A 283 6.58 16.04 8.70
N VAL A 284 6.68 15.56 7.46
CA VAL A 284 7.78 14.70 7.04
C VAL A 284 8.87 15.52 6.34
N VAL A 285 10.11 15.38 6.78
CA VAL A 285 11.31 15.96 6.14
C VAL A 285 12.18 14.80 5.65
N LEU A 286 12.30 14.67 4.33
CA LEU A 286 13.08 13.63 3.68
C LEU A 286 14.48 14.16 3.33
N TYR A 287 15.52 13.42 3.72
CA TYR A 287 16.87 13.64 3.23
C TYR A 287 17.18 12.63 2.14
N GLU A 288 17.29 13.09 0.90
CA GLU A 288 17.69 12.25 -0.23
C GLU A 288 19.07 11.63 0.04
N TRP A 289 19.31 10.48 -0.58
CA TRP A 289 20.60 9.80 -0.51
C TRP A 289 21.76 10.69 -0.98
N ALA A 290 21.51 11.52 -1.99
CA ALA A 290 22.47 12.44 -2.57
C ALA A 290 22.76 13.69 -1.69
N CYS A 291 21.97 13.93 -0.63
CA CYS A 291 22.13 15.10 0.21
C CYS A 291 23.36 14.95 1.10
N GLU A 292 24.51 15.49 0.65
CA GLU A 292 25.79 15.40 1.38
C GLU A 292 25.74 16.08 2.74
N ALA A 293 25.07 17.23 2.83
CA ALA A 293 24.94 18.00 4.08
C ALA A 293 24.18 17.25 5.18
N GLY A 294 23.30 16.31 4.80
CA GLY A 294 22.54 15.45 5.71
C GLY A 294 23.10 14.02 5.81
N ALA A 295 24.31 13.75 5.31
CA ALA A 295 24.85 12.39 5.26
C ALA A 295 25.07 11.79 6.66
N GLU A 296 25.41 12.61 7.65
CA GLU A 296 25.67 12.15 9.03
C GLU A 296 24.48 12.31 9.98
N GLY A 297 23.37 12.90 9.53
CA GLY A 297 22.21 13.15 10.39
C GLY A 297 21.38 14.37 10.00
N ILE A 298 20.52 14.76 10.93
CA ILE A 298 19.60 15.89 10.80
C ILE A 298 20.38 17.20 10.88
N MET A 299 20.13 18.11 9.93
CA MET A 299 20.78 19.41 9.90
C MET A 299 20.28 20.31 11.02
N ALA A 300 21.20 21.07 11.64
CA ALA A 300 20.89 21.96 12.77
C ALA A 300 19.78 22.99 12.43
N GLU A 301 19.76 23.50 11.20
CA GLU A 301 18.72 24.43 10.73
C GLU A 301 17.32 23.80 10.71
N ASP A 302 17.22 22.51 10.40
CA ASP A 302 15.94 21.80 10.34
C ASP A 302 15.42 21.43 11.71
N LEU A 303 16.33 21.07 12.63
CA LEU A 303 16.01 20.94 14.04
C LEU A 303 15.54 22.27 14.63
N GLN A 304 16.24 23.37 14.36
CA GLN A 304 15.84 24.71 14.82
C GLN A 304 14.46 25.10 14.28
N LYS A 305 14.18 24.87 13.00
CA LYS A 305 12.85 25.12 12.41
C LYS A 305 11.77 24.32 13.15
N ALA A 306 12.01 23.05 13.45
CA ALA A 306 11.04 22.21 14.18
C ALA A 306 10.76 22.75 15.59
N LEU A 307 11.80 23.15 16.32
CA LEU A 307 11.68 23.73 17.67
C LEU A 307 10.97 25.09 17.67
N ILE A 308 11.24 25.94 16.68
CA ILE A 308 10.61 27.26 16.54
C ILE A 308 9.12 27.11 16.17
N GLN A 309 8.78 26.21 15.25
CA GLN A 309 7.39 26.00 14.83
C GLN A 309 6.50 25.60 16.02
N GLN A 310 7.02 24.80 16.95
CA GLN A 310 6.31 24.49 18.19
C GLN A 310 6.10 25.74 19.07
N ASN A 311 7.14 26.57 19.26
CA ASN A 311 7.05 27.76 20.10
C ASN A 311 6.17 28.88 19.51
N GLY A 312 6.09 28.97 18.17
CA GLY A 312 5.24 29.92 17.48
C GLY A 312 3.74 29.62 17.64
N ASP A 313 3.34 28.35 17.58
CA ASP A 313 1.95 27.91 17.77
C ASP A 313 1.45 28.17 19.20
N VAL A 314 2.35 28.20 20.19
CA VAL A 314 2.05 28.49 21.60
C VAL A 314 1.58 29.94 21.82
N THR A 315 1.85 30.88 20.90
CA THR A 315 1.43 32.29 21.05
C THR A 315 -0.04 32.58 20.70
N THR A 316 -0.81 31.58 20.22
CA THR A 316 -2.22 31.79 19.78
C THR A 316 -3.30 31.06 20.57
N THR A 317 -3.00 30.30 21.62
CA THR A 317 -4.06 29.70 22.46
C THR A 317 -3.70 29.67 23.93
N ASN A 318 -4.55 30.32 24.73
CA ASN A 318 -4.57 30.22 26.19
C ASN A 318 -4.53 28.76 26.66
N GLY A 319 -3.42 28.37 27.30
CA GLY A 319 -3.42 27.52 28.49
C GLY A 319 -4.09 26.15 28.42
N ALA A 320 -3.85 25.34 27.39
CA ALA A 320 -4.18 23.90 27.42
C ALA A 320 -3.08 23.05 26.75
N GLY A 321 -2.10 22.63 27.57
CA GLY A 321 -1.29 21.40 27.44
C GLY A 321 -0.86 20.92 26.05
N LEU A 322 0.09 21.61 25.41
CA LEU A 322 0.98 20.95 24.44
C LEU A 322 2.08 20.25 25.25
N GLY A 323 2.12 18.92 25.19
CA GLY A 323 3.22 18.14 25.77
C GLY A 323 4.58 18.51 25.13
N PRO A 324 5.70 17.92 25.61
CA PRO A 324 7.01 18.14 25.01
C PRO A 324 6.97 17.80 23.51
N LEU A 325 7.69 18.57 22.68
CA LEU A 325 7.85 18.31 21.25
C LEU A 325 8.32 16.86 21.06
N LYS A 326 7.67 16.12 20.18
CA LYS A 326 8.12 14.78 19.79
C LYS A 326 8.69 14.81 18.39
N ILE A 327 9.94 14.42 18.26
CA ILE A 327 10.68 14.33 17.02
C ILE A 327 10.78 12.86 16.64
N GLY A 328 10.12 12.49 15.55
CA GLY A 328 10.28 11.17 14.95
C GLY A 328 11.51 11.12 14.04
N ILE A 329 12.23 10.02 14.10
CA ILE A 329 13.40 9.77 13.25
C ILE A 329 13.27 8.37 12.68
N ILE A 330 13.30 8.25 11.35
CA ILE A 330 13.37 6.98 10.64
C ILE A 330 14.74 6.91 9.99
N ARG A 331 15.59 6.04 10.53
CA ARG A 331 16.93 5.78 10.03
C ARG A 331 16.94 4.56 9.13
N THR A 332 17.83 4.58 8.16
CA THR A 332 18.11 3.43 7.29
C THR A 332 19.59 3.08 7.41
N ARG A 333 20.42 3.56 6.48
CA ARG A 333 21.83 3.15 6.36
C ARG A 333 22.84 4.20 6.80
N ARG A 334 22.60 5.49 6.56
CA ARG A 334 23.64 6.53 6.75
C ARG A 334 23.62 7.12 8.15
N TRP A 335 22.42 7.30 8.69
CA TRP A 335 22.25 8.04 9.93
C TRP A 335 22.68 7.26 11.17
N LYS A 336 23.48 7.94 11.99
CA LYS A 336 23.77 7.55 13.36
C LYS A 336 22.48 7.60 14.19
N ILE A 337 22.50 6.91 15.32
CA ILE A 337 21.41 6.91 16.31
C ILE A 337 20.88 8.32 16.58
N ALA A 338 19.56 8.44 16.73
CA ALA A 338 18.85 9.71 16.90
C ALA A 338 19.14 10.74 15.78
N GLY A 339 19.45 10.28 14.56
CA GLY A 339 19.76 11.16 13.44
C GLY A 339 20.98 12.05 13.69
N GLY A 340 21.95 11.57 14.47
CA GLY A 340 23.17 12.32 14.81
C GLY A 340 22.96 13.48 15.80
N LEU A 341 21.78 13.59 16.41
CA LEU A 341 21.49 14.63 17.41
C LEU A 341 22.11 14.32 18.78
N HIS A 342 22.31 15.36 19.60
CA HIS A 342 22.75 15.18 20.98
C HIS A 342 21.57 14.75 21.87
N HIS A 343 21.70 13.63 22.57
CA HIS A 343 20.58 13.02 23.30
C HIS A 343 21.02 12.32 24.59
N GLY A 344 20.10 12.25 25.55
CA GLY A 344 20.24 11.46 26.76
C GLY A 344 20.14 9.95 26.49
N ALA A 345 20.18 9.13 27.54
CA ALA A 345 20.08 7.67 27.38
C ALA A 345 18.76 7.29 26.68
N LEU A 346 18.86 6.67 25.50
CA LEU A 346 17.71 6.13 24.81
C LEU A 346 17.27 4.84 25.51
N GLN A 347 16.02 4.81 25.93
CA GLN A 347 15.41 3.60 26.45
C GLN A 347 14.58 2.96 25.36
N VAL A 348 14.72 1.65 25.21
CA VAL A 348 13.84 0.88 24.34
C VAL A 348 12.44 0.93 24.95
N SER A 349 11.60 1.80 24.39
CA SER A 349 10.18 1.80 24.71
C SER A 349 9.59 0.54 24.06
N LYS A 350 9.18 -0.43 24.90
CA LYS A 350 8.75 -1.77 24.44
C LYS A 350 7.81 -1.69 23.23
N VAL A 351 8.20 -2.48 22.21
CA VAL A 351 7.45 -3.00 21.06
C VAL A 351 5.93 -2.87 21.24
N HIS A 352 5.32 -1.93 20.50
CA HIS A 352 3.87 -1.94 20.28
C HIS A 352 3.59 -2.77 19.02
N VAL A 353 3.74 -4.09 19.16
CA VAL A 353 2.96 -5.02 18.35
C VAL A 353 1.57 -4.98 18.98
N ASP A 354 0.74 -4.06 18.49
CA ASP A 354 -0.67 -4.00 18.85
C ASP A 354 -1.33 -5.35 18.49
N GLY A 355 -1.40 -6.28 19.45
CA GLY A 355 -2.17 -7.52 19.34
C GLY A 355 -1.46 -8.86 19.62
N ALA A 356 -0.14 -8.90 19.86
CA ALA A 356 0.51 -10.17 20.20
C ALA A 356 0.57 -10.39 21.72
N THR A 357 -0.22 -11.34 22.21
CA THR A 357 0.25 -12.15 23.35
C THR A 357 1.57 -12.81 22.95
N ALA A 358 2.45 -13.08 23.92
CA ALA A 358 3.83 -13.56 23.74
C ALA A 358 4.02 -14.84 22.86
N ALA A 359 2.94 -15.43 22.34
CA ALA A 359 2.94 -16.53 21.38
C ALA A 359 2.95 -16.09 19.89
N ASN A 360 2.66 -14.83 19.54
CA ASN A 360 2.45 -14.38 18.15
C ASN A 360 3.56 -13.45 17.58
N ALA A 361 4.69 -13.28 18.25
CA ALA A 361 5.71 -12.29 17.90
C ALA A 361 6.60 -12.64 16.68
N ARG A 362 6.19 -13.53 15.78
CA ARG A 362 7.08 -14.06 14.71
C ARG A 362 6.90 -13.47 13.32
N ASP A 363 5.80 -12.76 13.02
CA ASP A 363 5.48 -12.38 11.63
C ASP A 363 5.05 -10.90 11.41
N GLU A 364 5.42 -9.98 12.30
CA GLU A 364 5.21 -8.55 12.09
C GLU A 364 6.53 -7.85 11.73
N ALA A 365 6.48 -6.76 10.96
CA ALA A 365 7.65 -5.93 10.63
C ALA A 365 8.27 -5.40 11.93
N ALA A 366 9.24 -6.15 12.45
CA ALA A 366 9.83 -5.95 13.77
C ALA A 366 10.90 -4.86 13.70
N TYR A 367 10.47 -3.60 13.77
CA TYR A 367 11.37 -2.50 14.13
C TYR A 367 11.12 -2.10 15.58
N GLU A 368 12.18 -1.64 16.24
CA GLU A 368 12.13 -1.12 17.60
C GLU A 368 11.99 0.40 17.58
N VAL A 369 11.23 0.94 18.54
CA VAL A 369 11.16 2.39 18.77
C VAL A 369 11.93 2.72 20.03
N GLN A 370 13.02 3.44 19.87
CA GLN A 370 13.83 3.94 20.97
C GLN A 370 13.36 5.34 21.34
N GLU A 371 13.09 5.55 22.63
CA GLU A 371 12.61 6.84 23.15
C GLU A 371 13.65 7.43 24.09
N GLY A 372 13.88 8.73 23.96
CA GLY A 372 14.71 9.46 24.93
C GLY A 372 14.59 10.96 24.76
N GLU A 373 15.45 11.70 25.46
CA GLU A 373 15.40 13.15 25.50
C GLU A 373 16.46 13.76 24.59
N LEU A 374 16.04 14.65 23.69
CA LEU A 374 16.92 15.58 22.99
C LEU A 374 17.47 16.58 24.02
N GLN A 375 18.78 16.79 24.02
CA GLN A 375 19.45 17.69 24.94
C GLN A 375 20.17 18.80 24.17
N ASP A 376 20.23 20.00 24.77
CA ASP A 376 21.13 21.05 24.28
C ASP A 376 22.60 20.76 24.67
N ALA A 377 23.50 21.71 24.37
CA ALA A 377 24.92 21.59 24.69
C ALA A 377 25.22 21.64 26.20
N GLU A 378 24.23 21.95 27.03
CA GLU A 378 24.32 22.03 28.50
C GLU A 378 23.52 20.89 29.17
N ASP A 379 23.22 19.81 28.45
CA ASP A 379 22.45 18.63 28.88
C ASP A 379 20.99 18.91 29.28
N LYS A 380 20.44 20.07 28.90
CA LYS A 380 19.08 20.44 29.25
C LYS A 380 18.07 19.84 28.26
N PRO A 381 16.95 19.26 28.73
CA PRO A 381 15.96 18.64 27.85
C PRO A 381 15.26 19.68 26.96
N MET A 382 15.17 19.38 25.67
CA MET A 382 14.56 20.22 24.65
C MET A 382 13.31 19.59 24.02
N ALA A 383 13.35 18.28 23.76
CA ALA A 383 12.30 17.53 23.07
C ALA A 383 12.41 16.04 23.41
N THR A 384 11.40 15.26 23.08
CA THR A 384 11.44 13.80 23.08
C THR A 384 11.80 13.30 21.68
N ILE A 385 12.74 12.37 21.59
CA ILE A 385 13.13 11.67 20.36
C ILE A 385 12.44 10.31 20.32
N LEU A 386 11.88 9.97 19.16
CA LEU A 386 11.37 8.66 18.82
C LEU A 386 12.18 8.15 17.62
N ASP A 387 13.20 7.34 17.89
CA ASP A 387 14.15 6.81 16.90
C ASP A 387 13.73 5.41 16.45
N ILE A 388 13.60 5.21 15.14
CA ILE A 388 13.30 3.94 14.49
C ILE A 388 14.43 3.60 13.53
N ASP A 389 14.99 2.40 13.68
CA ASP A 389 15.95 1.85 12.74
C ASP A 389 15.27 0.82 11.85
N LEU A 390 15.19 1.08 10.55
CA LEU A 390 14.68 0.12 9.57
C LEU A 390 15.80 -0.74 8.94
N GLY A 391 17.05 -0.50 9.29
CA GLY A 391 18.22 -1.17 8.71
C GLY A 391 18.51 -0.74 7.27
N ASP A 392 19.35 -1.53 6.59
CA ASP A 392 19.84 -1.27 5.23
C ASP A 392 19.26 -2.22 4.17
N ASP A 393 18.50 -3.24 4.58
CA ASP A 393 17.81 -4.14 3.66
C ASP A 393 16.58 -3.45 3.05
N ILE A 394 16.60 -3.28 1.72
CA ILE A 394 15.55 -2.58 0.97
C ILE A 394 14.16 -3.22 1.19
N LYS A 395 14.10 -4.56 1.33
CA LYS A 395 12.82 -5.25 1.58
C LYS A 395 12.31 -4.96 2.98
N GLY A 396 13.17 -5.04 4.00
CA GLY A 396 12.85 -4.65 5.37
C GLY A 396 12.39 -3.19 5.46
N ILE A 397 13.07 -2.27 4.78
CA ILE A 397 12.67 -0.85 4.71
C ILE A 397 11.28 -0.72 4.07
N ALA A 398 11.03 -1.38 2.93
CA ALA A 398 9.74 -1.33 2.26
C ALA A 398 8.59 -1.85 3.14
N GLN A 399 8.82 -2.96 3.87
CA GLN A 399 7.87 -3.54 4.82
C GLN A 399 7.62 -2.65 6.04
N GLY A 400 8.69 -2.07 6.60
CA GLY A 400 8.65 -1.30 7.84
C GLY A 400 8.24 0.15 7.66
N LEU A 401 8.44 0.75 6.49
CA LEU A 401 8.29 2.20 6.30
C LEU A 401 6.89 2.73 6.67
N PHE A 402 5.82 2.15 6.13
CA PHE A 402 4.47 2.64 6.44
C PHE A 402 4.08 2.41 7.89
N SER A 403 4.53 1.30 8.47
CA SER A 403 4.35 1.00 9.87
C SER A 403 5.07 2.04 10.74
N ALA A 404 6.33 2.36 10.43
CA ALA A 404 7.13 3.35 11.16
C ALA A 404 6.50 4.75 11.10
N LEU A 405 6.08 5.20 9.91
CA LEU A 405 5.37 6.47 9.75
C LEU A 405 4.08 6.50 10.58
N ARG A 406 3.32 5.40 10.60
CA ARG A 406 2.08 5.28 11.40
C ARG A 406 2.36 5.27 12.89
N ASP A 407 3.39 4.57 13.35
CA ASP A 407 3.69 4.48 14.77
C ASP A 407 4.18 5.83 15.33
N LEU A 408 5.03 6.54 14.57
CA LEU A 408 5.45 7.90 14.93
C LEU A 408 4.26 8.88 14.99
N ASP A 409 3.33 8.79 14.03
CA ASP A 409 2.11 9.60 14.03
C ASP A 409 1.21 9.27 15.24
N ARG A 410 1.05 7.98 15.58
CA ARG A 410 0.29 7.51 16.74
C ARG A 410 0.91 7.99 18.06
N ARG A 411 2.24 7.97 18.15
CA ARG A 411 3.00 8.44 19.32
C ARG A 411 3.02 9.97 19.45
N GLY A 412 2.48 10.68 18.47
CA GLY A 412 2.31 12.13 18.49
C GLY A 412 3.53 12.91 18.03
N ALA A 413 4.38 12.32 17.17
CA ALA A 413 5.47 13.06 16.54
C ALA A 413 4.93 14.28 15.79
N SER A 414 5.52 15.45 16.01
CA SER A 414 5.15 16.68 15.30
C SER A 414 5.88 16.81 13.97
N VAL A 415 7.12 16.34 13.94
CA VAL A 415 7.96 16.23 12.75
C VAL A 415 8.58 14.83 12.69
N ILE A 416 8.74 14.30 11.48
CA ILE A 416 9.43 13.04 11.20
C ILE A 416 10.55 13.33 10.21
N PHE A 417 11.79 13.09 10.64
CA PHE A 417 12.97 13.14 9.78
C PHE A 417 13.25 11.74 9.24
N VAL A 418 13.51 11.63 7.93
CA VAL A 418 13.73 10.34 7.28
C VAL A 418 15.05 10.32 6.52
N ASP A 419 15.88 9.32 6.82
CA ASP A 419 17.08 8.98 6.06
C ASP A 419 16.69 8.24 4.78
N GLY A 420 16.72 8.93 3.63
CA GLY A 420 16.46 8.34 2.33
C GLY A 420 17.52 7.32 1.92
N ILE A 421 17.13 6.42 1.02
CA ILE A 421 18.00 5.37 0.47
C ILE A 421 18.39 5.66 -0.97
N ASP A 422 19.48 5.04 -1.41
CA ASP A 422 19.87 5.00 -2.83
C ASP A 422 18.77 4.31 -3.64
N ASP A 423 18.21 5.01 -4.64
CA ASP A 423 17.16 4.51 -5.52
C ASP A 423 17.68 3.81 -6.78
N GLY A 424 18.97 3.41 -6.79
CA GLY A 424 19.58 2.63 -7.88
C GLY A 424 18.99 1.22 -8.10
N ASN A 425 18.14 0.72 -7.19
CA ASN A 425 17.39 -0.54 -7.35
C ASN A 425 15.87 -0.26 -7.38
N ASP A 426 15.15 -1.10 -8.11
CA ASP A 426 13.74 -0.97 -8.44
C ASP A 426 12.78 -0.87 -7.23
N ILE A 427 12.98 -1.69 -6.19
CA ILE A 427 12.16 -1.59 -4.96
C ILE A 427 12.49 -0.31 -4.19
N ALA A 428 13.75 0.12 -4.18
CA ALA A 428 14.16 1.37 -3.54
C ALA A 428 13.54 2.58 -4.22
N GLU A 429 13.39 2.55 -5.55
CA GLU A 429 12.63 3.57 -6.28
C GLU A 429 11.16 3.64 -5.83
N ALA A 430 10.50 2.50 -5.63
CA ALA A 430 9.12 2.48 -5.12
C ALA A 430 9.04 3.09 -3.71
N VAL A 431 9.95 2.71 -2.82
CA VAL A 431 10.07 3.28 -1.46
C VAL A 431 10.29 4.79 -1.51
N MET A 432 11.28 5.25 -2.28
CA MET A 432 11.61 6.67 -2.42
C MET A 432 10.46 7.45 -3.08
N ASN A 433 9.72 6.85 -4.02
CA ASN A 433 8.51 7.48 -4.57
C ASN A 433 7.46 7.73 -3.48
N ARG A 434 7.28 6.79 -2.54
CA ARG A 434 6.34 6.96 -1.41
C ARG A 434 6.84 7.99 -0.41
N LEU A 435 8.13 7.98 -0.09
CA LEU A 435 8.76 8.98 0.78
C LEU A 435 8.65 10.39 0.22
N ARG A 436 8.99 10.59 -1.06
CA ARG A 436 8.87 11.90 -1.74
C ARG A 436 7.43 12.42 -1.75
N LYS A 437 6.44 11.53 -1.87
CA LYS A 437 5.00 11.88 -1.81
C LYS A 437 4.51 12.17 -0.39
N ALA A 438 5.08 11.50 0.62
CA ALA A 438 4.79 11.76 2.03
C ALA A 438 5.50 13.02 2.55
N ALA A 439 6.65 13.36 1.98
CA ALA A 439 7.49 14.47 2.37
C ALA A 439 6.78 15.80 2.21
N SER A 440 6.77 16.59 3.29
CA SER A 440 6.40 18.00 3.25
C SER A 440 7.57 18.85 2.73
N GLU A 441 8.80 18.44 3.04
CA GLU A 441 10.03 19.06 2.58
C GLU A 441 11.07 18.00 2.20
N ILE A 442 11.88 18.30 1.20
CA ILE A 442 12.95 17.42 0.71
C ILE A 442 14.28 18.18 0.81
N ARG A 443 15.34 17.50 1.26
CA ARG A 443 16.73 17.94 1.19
C ARG A 443 17.42 17.08 0.14
N ALA A 444 17.96 17.71 -0.89
CA ALA A 444 18.54 17.07 -2.06
C ALA A 444 20.06 17.25 -2.10
#